data_AF-A0A392T041-F1
#
_entry.id   AF-A0A392T041-F1
#
_cell.length_a   1.000
_cell.length_b   1.000
_cell.length_c   1.000
_cell.angle_alpha   90.00
_cell.angle_beta   90.00
_cell.angle_gamma   90.00
#
_symmetry.space_group_name_H-M   'P 1'
#
loop_
_entity.id
_entity.type
_entity.pdbx_description
1 polymer ?
#
loop_
_entity_poly.entity_id
_entity_poly.type
_entity_poly.pdbx_seq_one_letter_code
_entity_poly.pdbx_strand_id
1 'polypeptide(L)' 'MVPIKFLVVPCSATYSCILGRPALNSLGVVPSTVHLKLRYHEPDDRVVTIHADDKALKR' A
#
# COMPACT_ATOMS: atom_id res chain seq x y z
N MET A 1 16.17 -4.75 -2.22
CA MET A 1 14.74 -5.12 -2.34
C MET A 1 14.39 -6.05 -1.19
N VAL A 2 13.42 -5.70 -0.34
CA VAL A 2 13.02 -6.56 0.79
C VAL A 2 11.85 -7.44 0.36
N PRO A 3 12.01 -8.78 0.34
CA PRO A 3 10.93 -9.67 -0.08
C PRO A 3 9.81 -9.69 0.98
N ILE A 4 8.62 -9.19 0.60
CA ILE A 4 7.41 -9.29 1.42
C ILE A 4 6.62 -10.53 0.99
N LYS A 5 6.25 -11.38 1.95
CA LYS A 5 5.36 -12.52 1.72
C LYS A 5 3.91 -12.10 1.90
N PHE A 6 3.05 -12.46 0.95
CA PHE A 6 1.62 -12.19 0.98
C PHE A 6 0.81 -13.48 0.89
N LEU A 7 -0.37 -13.49 1.51
CA LEU A 7 -1.38 -14.52 1.30
C LEU A 7 -2.37 -14.01 0.24
N VAL A 8 -2.49 -14.73 -0.86
CA VAL A 8 -3.49 -14.44 -1.89
C VAL A 8 -4.76 -15.21 -1.56
N VAL A 9 -5.85 -14.49 -1.37
CA VAL A 9 -7.16 -15.07 -1.06
C VAL A 9 -8.15 -14.64 -2.13
N PRO A 10 -8.86 -15.57 -2.81
CA PRO A 10 -9.94 -15.21 -3.71
C PRO A 10 -11.12 -14.68 -2.87
N CYS A 11 -11.34 -13.37 -2.93
CA CYS A 11 -12.38 -12.71 -2.15
C CYS A 11 -12.98 -11.54 -2.94
N SER A 12 -14.31 -11.40 -2.89
CA SER A 12 -14.98 -10.19 -3.35
C SER A 12 -14.85 -9.11 -2.28
N ALA A 13 -13.75 -8.38 -2.30
CA ALA A 13 -13.49 -7.26 -1.40
C ALA A 13 -13.45 -5.93 -2.16
N THR A 14 -13.77 -4.85 -1.45
CA THR A 14 -13.63 -3.47 -1.96
C THR A 14 -12.18 -3.00 -2.00
N TYR A 15 -11.24 -3.77 -1.43
CA TYR A 15 -9.81 -3.49 -1.41
C TYR A 15 -9.02 -4.60 -2.13
N SER A 16 -7.91 -4.23 -2.76
CA SER A 16 -7.04 -5.18 -3.48
C SER A 16 -5.96 -5.82 -2.59
N CYS A 17 -5.58 -5.16 -1.49
CA CYS A 17 -4.59 -5.70 -0.55
C CYS A 17 -4.80 -5.16 0.87
N ILE A 18 -4.41 -5.95 1.87
CA ILE A 18 -4.30 -5.51 3.27
C ILE A 18 -2.83 -5.51 3.64
N LEU A 19 -2.33 -4.35 4.06
CA LEU A 19 -0.95 -4.20 4.49
C LEU A 19 -0.90 -4.06 6.00
N GLY A 20 -0.38 -5.09 6.67
CA GLY A 20 -0.13 -5.04 8.11
C GLY A 20 1.11 -4.20 8.45
N ARG A 21 1.24 -3.85 9.74
CA ARG A 21 2.43 -3.15 10.29
C ARG A 21 3.78 -3.77 9.90
N PRO A 22 3.96 -5.11 9.85
CA PRO A 22 5.23 -5.70 9.41
C PRO A 22 5.62 -5.31 7.99
N ALA A 23 4.65 -5.31 7.05
CA ALA A 23 4.90 -4.93 5.67
C ALA A 23 5.22 -3.44 5.55
N LEU A 24 4.49 -2.58 6.28
CA LEU A 24 4.72 -1.14 6.30
C LEU A 24 6.13 -0.80 6.82
N ASN A 25 6.55 -1.41 7.93
CA ASN A 25 7.88 -1.20 8.50
C ASN A 25 8.98 -1.72 7.56
N SER A 26 8.79 -2.92 7.01
CA SER A 26 9.77 -3.54 6.12
C SER A 26 9.96 -2.79 4.81
N LEU A 27 8.96 -2.02 4.36
CA LEU A 27 9.03 -1.18 3.16
C LEU A 27 9.46 0.27 3.47
N GLY A 28 9.63 0.64 4.74
CA GLY A 28 9.86 2.04 5.13
C GLY A 28 8.72 2.97 4.71
N VAL A 29 7.49 2.44 4.71
CA VAL A 29 6.32 3.14 4.17
C VAL A 29 5.77 4.19 5.13
N VAL A 30 5.34 5.32 4.56
CA VAL A 30 4.47 6.28 5.23
C VAL A 30 3.07 6.25 4.59
N PRO A 31 2.05 5.67 5.27
CA PRO A 31 0.67 5.72 4.78
C PRO A 31 0.01 7.05 5.17
N SER A 32 -0.74 7.64 4.25
CA SER A 32 -1.61 8.78 4.52
C SER A 32 -3.06 8.37 4.28
N THR A 33 -3.80 8.17 5.37
CA THR A 33 -5.23 7.82 5.33
C THR A 33 -6.07 8.97 4.77
N VAL A 34 -5.74 10.22 5.10
CA VAL A 34 -6.42 11.42 4.58
C VAL A 34 -6.35 11.51 3.06
N HIS A 35 -5.20 11.19 2.48
CA HIS A 35 -4.98 11.28 1.03
C HIS A 35 -5.17 9.95 0.32
N LEU A 36 -5.47 8.87 1.05
CA LEU A 36 -5.58 7.51 0.54
C LEU A 36 -4.37 7.11 -0.31
N LYS A 37 -3.17 7.49 0.17
CA LYS A 37 -1.89 7.28 -0.52
C LYS A 37 -0.89 6.59 0.38
N LEU A 38 -0.03 5.80 -0.22
CA LEU A 38 1.05 5.08 0.44
C LEU A 38 2.36 5.33 -0.32
N ARG A 39 3.38 5.85 0.37
CA ARG A 39 4.68 6.14 -0.25
C ARG A 39 5.75 5.21 0.32
N TYR A 40 6.64 4.75 -0.54
CA TYR A 40 7.83 3.97 -0.17
C TYR A 40 9.02 4.34 -1.04
N HIS A 41 10.23 4.05 -0.55
CA HIS A 41 11.46 4.24 -1.29
C HIS A 41 11.85 2.92 -1.97
N GLU A 42 12.15 2.99 -3.26
CA GLU A 42 12.86 1.92 -3.96
C GLU A 42 14.37 1.97 -3.65
N PRO A 43 15.12 0.91 -3.99
CA PRO A 43 16.57 0.86 -3.76
C PRO A 43 17.36 2.00 -4.42
N ASP A 44 16.82 2.60 -5.49
CA ASP A 44 17.42 3.73 -6.23
C ASP A 44 16.96 5.10 -5.69
N ASP A 45 16.51 5.15 -4.45
CA ASP A 45 15.90 6.33 -3.78
C ASP A 45 14.68 6.93 -4.50
N ARG A 46 14.12 6.19 -5.46
CA ARG A 46 12.91 6.59 -6.15
C ARG A 46 11.72 6.44 -5.21
N VAL A 47 10.97 7.54 -5.05
CA VAL A 47 9.73 7.52 -4.27
C VAL A 47 8.59 6.99 -5.13
N VAL A 48 8.07 5.83 -4.77
CA VAL A 48 6.88 5.24 -5.40
C VAL A 48 5.66 5.61 -4.57
N THR A 49 4.57 5.99 -5.25
CA THR A 49 3.28 6.31 -4.61
C THR A 49 2.22 5.32 -5.10
N ILE A 50 1.63 4.60 -4.16
CA ILE A 50 0.44 3.77 -4.38
C ILE A 50 -0.78 4.60 -3.99
N HIS A 51 -1.75 4.67 -4.89
CA HIS A 51 -3.03 5.34 -4.66
C HIS A 51 -4.07 4.27 -4.38
N ALA A 52 -4.78 4.38 -3.26
CA ALA A 52 -6.00 3.61 -3.07
C ALA A 52 -7.10 4.23 -3.93
N ASP A 53 -7.79 3.39 -4.71
CA ASP A 53 -8.92 3.81 -5.53
C ASP A 53 -10.13 4.00 -4.62
N ASP A 54 -10.59 5.24 -4.53
CA ASP A 54 -11.78 5.57 -3.75
C ASP A 54 -12.86 6.11 -4.68
N LYS A 55 -13.69 5.18 -5.16
CA LYS A 55 -14.92 5.52 -5.89
C LYS A 55 -15.96 6.21 -4.99
N ALA A 56 -15.80 6.19 -3.66
CA ALA A 56 -16.73 6.81 -2.71
C ALA A 56 -16.37 8.29 -2.40
N LEU A 57 -15.13 8.71 -2.68
CA LEU A 57 -14.63 10.07 -2.45
C LEU A 57 -14.84 10.99 -3.67
N LYS A 58 -15.17 10.43 -4.84
CA LYS A 58 -15.67 11.19 -5.99
C LYS A 58 -17.15 11.51 -5.76
N ARG A 59 -17.41 12.61 -5.06
CA ARG A 59 -18.72 13.29 -5.08
C ARG A 59 -18.89 14.07 -6.38
#